data_AF-A0A1M4SSQ1-F1
#
_entry.id   AF-A0A1M4SSQ1-F1
#
_cell.length_a   1.000
_cell.length_b   1.000
_cell.length_c   1.000
_cell.angle_alpha   90.00
_cell.angle_beta   90.00
_cell.angle_gamma   90.00
#
_symmetry.space_group_name_H-M   'P 1'
#
loop_
_entity.id
_entity.type
_entity.pdbx_description
1 polymer ?
#
loop_
_entity_poly.entity_id
_entity_poly.type
_entity_poly.pdbx_seq_one_letter_code
_entity_poly.pdbx_strand_id
1 'polypeptide(L)'
;MKRITLVTISLFCMTLGITGCGDIKKEVPIEISIETEQGNDTEEISYDKISAYMEEESKKTFSPYYELLDFEMTNYQEEVLNEGTEAIFDYKIIYKNYDKDPDTVGYIKEAKERGNSNYQQMYDEYLQPKEMNFYLKAVIDENDSITLYSNVSPIGVEWEETKMSDFILSK
;
A
#
# COMPACT_ATOMS: atom_id res chain seq x y z
N MET A 1 22.32 21.19 -12.69
CA MET A 1 22.42 22.65 -12.47
C MET A 1 21.02 23.17 -12.13
N LYS A 2 20.72 23.30 -10.84
CA LYS A 2 19.40 23.72 -10.34
C LYS A 2 19.24 25.23 -10.55
N ARG A 3 18.10 25.67 -11.11
CA ARG A 3 17.73 27.07 -11.23
C ARG A 3 16.83 27.42 -10.04
N ILE A 4 17.29 28.36 -9.21
CA ILE A 4 16.53 28.90 -8.08
C ILE A 4 15.72 30.09 -8.62
N THR A 5 14.40 29.94 -8.68
CA THR A 5 13.50 31.04 -9.05
C THR A 5 13.05 31.73 -7.77
N LEU A 6 13.59 32.92 -7.51
CA LEU A 6 13.22 33.78 -6.38
C LEU A 6 11.89 34.46 -6.72
N VAL A 7 10.79 34.08 -6.04
CA VAL A 7 9.50 34.76 -6.17
C VAL A 7 9.32 35.69 -4.97
N THR A 8 9.43 36.99 -5.21
CA THR A 8 9.21 38.03 -4.19
C THR A 8 7.73 38.46 -4.19
N ILE A 9 6.98 38.04 -3.18
CA ILE A 9 5.62 38.53 -2.92
C ILE A 9 5.73 39.76 -2.01
N SER A 10 5.41 40.94 -2.56
CA SER A 10 5.35 42.20 -1.80
C SER A 10 3.93 42.40 -1.29
N LEU A 11 3.74 42.25 0.03
CA LEU A 11 2.47 42.47 0.70
C LEU A 11 2.28 43.97 0.98
N PHE A 12 1.33 44.60 0.28
CA PHE A 12 0.99 46.02 0.43
C PHE A 12 0.00 46.19 1.59
N CYS A 13 0.49 46.54 2.78
CA CYS A 13 -0.38 46.89 3.92
C CYS A 13 -0.85 48.34 3.84
N MET A 14 -2.17 48.52 3.88
CA MET A 14 -2.86 49.80 3.85
C MET A 14 -2.53 50.65 5.08
N THR A 15 -2.21 51.92 4.86
CA THR A 15 -1.95 52.91 5.90
C THR A 15 -3.26 53.51 6.43
N LEU A 16 -3.50 53.35 7.74
CA LEU A 16 -4.38 54.26 8.50
C LEU A 16 -3.46 55.19 9.31
N GLY A 17 -3.58 56.49 9.02
CA GLY A 17 -2.73 57.52 9.59
C GLY A 17 -3.06 57.86 11.03
N ILE A 18 -2.03 58.10 11.84
CA ILE A 18 -2.05 59.02 12.97
C ILE A 18 -0.68 59.71 13.07
N THR A 19 -0.72 61.02 13.26
CA THR A 19 0.37 61.98 13.39
C THR A 19 1.23 61.75 14.64
N GLY A 20 2.57 61.75 14.49
CA GLY A 20 3.52 61.79 15.62
C GLY A 20 4.98 61.63 15.19
N CYS A 21 5.81 62.61 15.50
CA CYS A 21 7.22 62.74 15.11
C CYS A 21 8.14 61.82 15.94
N GLY A 22 9.08 61.12 15.31
CA GLY A 22 10.19 60.43 15.99
C GLY A 22 10.85 59.32 15.17
N ASP A 23 12.09 59.57 14.75
CA ASP A 23 13.16 58.64 14.32
C ASP A 23 12.84 57.45 13.40
N ILE A 24 13.31 57.57 12.15
CA ILE A 24 13.38 56.50 11.15
C ILE A 24 14.34 55.40 11.65
N LYS A 25 13.78 54.30 12.17
CA LYS A 25 14.51 53.04 12.37
C LYS A 25 14.24 52.14 11.17
N LYS A 26 15.33 51.77 10.49
CA LYS A 26 15.36 50.85 9.35
C LYS A 26 14.65 49.54 9.70
N GLU A 27 13.66 49.18 8.89
CA GLU A 27 13.07 47.84 8.90
C GLU A 27 14.14 46.82 8.49
N VAL A 28 14.44 45.89 9.40
CA VAL A 28 15.28 44.73 9.11
C VAL A 28 14.34 43.67 8.51
N PRO A 29 14.59 43.17 7.29
CA PRO A 29 13.79 42.09 6.76
C PRO A 29 13.99 40.84 7.61
N ILE A 30 12.90 40.33 8.19
CA ILE A 30 12.87 39.04 8.85
C ILE A 30 12.86 37.99 7.72
N GLU A 31 14.00 37.33 7.49
CA GLU A 31 14.03 36.11 6.68
C GLU A 31 13.32 35.01 7.47
N ILE A 32 12.06 34.76 7.13
CA ILE A 32 11.37 33.53 7.52
C ILE A 32 11.83 32.47 6.53
N SER A 33 12.82 31.68 6.92
CA SER A 33 13.10 30.40 6.27
C SER A 33 11.94 29.46 6.58
N ILE A 34 11.00 29.36 5.64
CA ILE A 34 10.03 28.27 5.63
C ILE A 34 10.83 27.03 5.23
N GLU A 35 11.11 26.16 6.21
CA GLU A 35 11.49 24.78 5.93
C GLU A 35 10.29 24.12 5.25
N THR A 36 10.38 23.96 3.94
CA THR A 36 9.39 23.19 3.18
C THR A 36 9.61 21.73 3.54
N GLU A 37 8.60 21.09 4.15
CA GLU A 37 8.54 19.66 4.40
C GLU A 37 8.84 18.89 3.10
N GLN A 38 10.03 18.28 3.05
CA GLN A 38 10.46 17.39 1.98
C GLN A 38 10.05 15.95 2.38
N GLY A 39 8.75 15.73 2.53
CA GLY A 39 8.21 14.50 3.13
C GLY A 39 7.05 13.83 2.39
N ASN A 40 6.74 14.22 1.15
CA ASN A 40 5.55 13.70 0.44
C ASN A 40 5.90 12.97 -0.88
N ASP A 41 6.86 13.49 -1.65
CA ASP A 41 7.17 12.93 -2.98
C ASP A 41 7.80 11.53 -2.92
N THR A 42 8.54 11.20 -1.86
CA THR A 42 9.23 9.90 -1.74
C THR A 42 8.30 8.79 -1.30
N GLU A 43 7.40 9.07 -0.35
CA GLU A 43 6.40 8.11 0.15
C GLU A 43 5.43 7.70 -0.97
N GLU A 44 4.96 8.67 -1.78
CA GLU A 44 4.10 8.40 -2.94
C GLU A 44 4.81 7.48 -3.97
N ILE A 45 6.10 7.69 -4.22
CA ILE A 45 6.89 6.86 -5.14
C ILE A 45 7.05 5.44 -4.61
N SER A 46 7.37 5.27 -3.33
CA SER A 46 7.56 3.96 -2.71
C SER A 46 6.26 3.17 -2.65
N TYR A 47 5.16 3.82 -2.26
CA TYR A 47 3.82 3.23 -2.23
C TYR A 47 3.45 2.67 -3.61
N ASP A 48 3.57 3.47 -4.68
CA ASP A 48 3.21 3.05 -6.03
C ASP A 48 4.07 1.87 -6.51
N LYS A 49 5.38 1.92 -6.23
CA LYS A 49 6.31 0.81 -6.55
C LYS A 49 5.90 -0.48 -5.87
N ILE A 50 5.64 -0.44 -4.56
CA ILE A 50 5.27 -1.61 -3.77
C ILE A 50 3.90 -2.13 -4.23
N SER A 51 2.92 -1.25 -4.43
CA SER A 51 1.59 -1.63 -4.90
C SER A 51 1.64 -2.34 -6.25
N ALA A 52 2.40 -1.79 -7.21
CA ALA A 52 2.56 -2.40 -8.54
C ALA A 52 3.26 -3.76 -8.46
N TYR A 53 4.32 -3.87 -7.66
CA TYR A 53 5.03 -5.13 -7.42
C TYR A 53 4.11 -6.19 -6.79
N MET A 54 3.33 -5.81 -5.78
CA MET A 54 2.40 -6.71 -5.10
C MET A 54 1.32 -7.22 -6.05
N GLU A 55 0.75 -6.35 -6.89
CA GLU A 55 -0.23 -6.75 -7.89
C GLU A 55 0.36 -7.72 -8.92
N GLU A 56 1.58 -7.45 -9.43
CA GLU A 56 2.26 -8.31 -10.40
C GLU A 56 2.56 -9.70 -9.83
N GLU A 57 3.21 -9.78 -8.66
CA GLU A 57 3.54 -11.06 -8.04
C GLU A 57 2.29 -11.82 -7.61
N SER A 58 1.22 -11.13 -7.19
CA SER A 58 -0.08 -11.74 -6.90
C SER A 58 -0.70 -12.36 -8.15
N LYS A 59 -0.75 -11.63 -9.27
CA LYS A 59 -1.27 -12.14 -10.54
C LYS A 59 -0.50 -13.35 -11.03
N LYS A 60 0.83 -13.27 -11.03
CA LYS A 60 1.72 -14.37 -11.42
C LYS A 60 1.50 -15.62 -10.56
N THR A 61 1.25 -15.44 -9.27
CA THR A 61 1.13 -16.54 -8.30
C THR A 61 -0.27 -17.17 -8.29
N PHE A 62 -1.33 -16.36 -8.20
CA PHE A 62 -2.68 -16.84 -7.89
C PHE A 62 -3.61 -16.96 -9.10
N SER A 63 -3.33 -16.29 -10.22
CA SER A 63 -4.17 -16.40 -11.43
C SER A 63 -4.28 -17.82 -12.00
N PRO A 64 -3.31 -18.74 -11.83
CA PRO A 64 -3.52 -20.14 -12.23
C PRO A 64 -4.69 -20.84 -11.50
N TYR A 65 -5.10 -20.33 -10.34
CA TYR A 65 -6.09 -20.97 -9.47
C TYR A 65 -7.41 -20.19 -9.40
N TYR A 66 -7.34 -18.86 -9.45
CA TYR A 66 -8.46 -17.97 -9.20
C TYR A 66 -8.57 -16.86 -10.25
N GLU A 67 -9.78 -16.30 -10.38
CA GLU A 67 -9.98 -15.00 -11.02
C GLU A 67 -9.77 -13.92 -9.96
N LEU A 68 -8.75 -13.08 -10.14
CA LEU A 68 -8.42 -11.98 -9.24
C LEU A 68 -9.19 -10.73 -9.66
N LEU A 69 -9.98 -10.17 -8.74
CA LEU A 69 -10.93 -9.11 -9.00
C LEU A 69 -10.40 -7.74 -8.59
N ASP A 70 -9.71 -7.66 -7.45
CA ASP A 70 -9.19 -6.41 -6.90
C ASP A 70 -8.01 -6.63 -5.95
N PHE A 71 -7.25 -5.56 -5.73
CA PHE A 71 -6.07 -5.53 -4.86
C PHE A 71 -6.11 -4.25 -4.00
N GLU A 72 -6.07 -4.40 -2.69
CA GLU A 72 -6.12 -3.27 -1.76
C GLU A 72 -4.90 -3.30 -0.84
N MET A 73 -4.17 -2.18 -0.75
CA MET A 73 -3.12 -1.96 0.23
C MET A 73 -3.59 -0.91 1.24
N THR A 74 -3.56 -1.25 2.52
CA THR A 74 -4.06 -0.40 3.61
C THR A 74 -3.11 -0.41 4.80
N ASN A 75 -3.32 0.51 5.75
CA ASN A 75 -2.47 0.65 6.94
C ASN A 75 -0.97 0.76 6.63
N TYR A 76 -0.65 1.43 5.52
CA TYR A 76 0.70 1.64 5.04
C TYR A 76 1.49 2.53 6.01
N GLN A 77 2.66 2.06 6.43
CA GLN A 77 3.59 2.77 7.29
C GLN A 77 4.99 2.61 6.72
N GLU A 78 5.63 3.72 6.37
CA GLU A 78 6.96 3.75 5.78
C GLU A 78 8.01 4.35 6.72
N GLU A 79 9.21 3.79 6.71
CA GLU A 79 10.41 4.36 7.30
C GLU A 79 11.54 4.40 6.26
N VAL A 80 12.05 5.61 5.99
CA VAL A 80 13.22 5.81 5.13
C VAL A 80 14.48 5.65 5.98
N LEU A 81 15.27 4.62 5.67
CA LEU A 81 16.54 4.33 6.31
C LEU A 81 17.70 4.79 5.42
N ASN A 82 18.91 4.85 5.96
CA ASN A 82 20.11 5.19 5.17
C ASN A 82 20.39 4.18 4.03
N GLU A 83 19.83 2.97 4.14
CA GLU A 83 20.13 1.81 3.29
C GLU A 83 18.97 1.45 2.33
N GLY A 84 17.85 2.18 2.39
CA GLY A 84 16.65 1.90 1.62
C GLY A 84 15.36 2.37 2.31
N THR A 85 14.24 1.85 1.84
CA THR A 85 12.90 2.15 2.39
C THR A 85 12.28 0.88 2.92
N GLU A 86 11.80 0.88 4.16
CA GLU A 86 10.97 -0.19 4.70
C GLU A 86 9.52 0.26 4.80
N ALA A 87 8.58 -0.59 4.35
CA ALA A 87 7.16 -0.31 4.47
C ALA A 87 6.42 -1.53 5.03
N ILE A 88 5.55 -1.30 6.00
CA ILE A 88 4.65 -2.31 6.59
C ILE A 88 3.22 -1.97 6.19
N PHE A 89 2.44 -2.97 5.79
CA PHE A 89 1.08 -2.76 5.30
C PHE A 89 0.21 -4.02 5.43
N ASP A 90 -1.10 -3.81 5.45
CA ASP A 90 -2.10 -4.84 5.22
C ASP A 90 -2.40 -4.91 3.71
N TYR A 91 -2.39 -6.12 3.15
CA TYR A 91 -2.67 -6.37 1.74
C TYR A 91 -3.83 -7.34 1.58
N LYS A 92 -4.80 -6.97 0.75
CA LYS A 92 -5.98 -7.78 0.46
C LYS A 92 -6.08 -8.05 -1.04
N ILE A 93 -6.35 -9.31 -1.38
CA ILE A 93 -6.72 -9.72 -2.73
C ILE A 93 -8.18 -10.17 -2.71
N ILE A 94 -9.03 -9.54 -3.51
CA ILE A 94 -10.40 -10.00 -3.74
C ILE A 94 -10.37 -10.96 -4.93
N TYR A 95 -10.91 -12.17 -4.76
CA TYR A 95 -10.84 -13.22 -5.77
C TYR A 95 -12.10 -14.08 -5.81
N LYS A 96 -12.33 -14.79 -6.90
CA LYS A 96 -13.34 -15.87 -6.98
C LYS A 96 -12.79 -17.08 -7.72
N ASN A 97 -13.49 -18.21 -7.59
CA ASN A 97 -13.22 -19.34 -8.48
C ASN A 97 -13.61 -18.99 -9.91
N TYR A 98 -12.87 -19.52 -10.89
CA TYR A 98 -13.27 -19.43 -12.29
C TYR A 98 -14.69 -19.97 -12.52
N ASP A 99 -15.43 -19.28 -13.38
CA ASP A 99 -16.82 -19.61 -13.74
C ASP A 99 -16.92 -21.05 -14.26
N LYS A 100 -17.34 -21.95 -13.38
CA LYS A 100 -17.57 -23.37 -13.61
C LYS A 100 -18.82 -23.78 -12.87
N ASP A 101 -19.57 -24.72 -13.45
CA ASP A 101 -20.71 -25.33 -12.77
C ASP A 101 -20.25 -25.98 -11.45
N PRO A 102 -20.73 -25.52 -10.28
CA PRO A 102 -20.33 -26.07 -8.99
C PRO A 102 -20.60 -27.58 -8.88
N ASP A 103 -21.60 -28.12 -9.58
CA ASP A 103 -21.89 -29.57 -9.58
C ASP A 103 -20.81 -30.42 -10.30
N THR A 104 -19.88 -29.77 -11.01
CA THR A 104 -18.71 -30.44 -11.61
C THR A 104 -17.53 -30.53 -10.65
N VAL A 105 -17.59 -29.82 -9.52
CA VAL A 105 -16.53 -29.77 -8.51
C VAL A 105 -16.67 -30.99 -7.61
N GLY A 106 -15.61 -31.79 -7.48
CA GLY A 106 -15.67 -33.12 -6.85
C GLY A 106 -16.32 -33.15 -5.47
N TYR A 107 -15.93 -32.25 -4.55
CA TYR A 107 -16.48 -32.23 -3.20
C TYR A 107 -17.94 -31.74 -3.13
N ILE A 108 -18.33 -30.81 -4.02
CA ILE A 108 -19.71 -30.30 -4.11
C ILE A 108 -20.63 -31.39 -4.69
N LYS A 109 -20.16 -32.06 -5.75
CA LYS A 109 -20.84 -33.21 -6.35
C LYS A 109 -21.06 -34.33 -5.34
N GLU A 110 -20.02 -34.71 -4.59
CA GLU A 110 -20.11 -35.74 -3.55
C GLU A 110 -21.08 -35.33 -2.43
N ALA A 111 -21.09 -34.05 -2.03
CA ALA A 111 -22.04 -33.51 -1.06
C ALA A 111 -23.49 -33.63 -1.57
N LYS A 112 -23.74 -33.31 -2.84
CA LYS A 112 -25.05 -33.48 -3.50
C LYS A 112 -25.51 -34.93 -3.48
N GLU A 113 -24.65 -35.85 -3.93
CA GLU A 113 -24.95 -37.27 -4.05
C GLU A 113 -25.23 -37.94 -2.70
N ARG A 114 -24.59 -37.45 -1.63
CA ARG A 114 -24.81 -37.93 -0.25
C ARG A 114 -25.98 -37.26 0.47
N GLY A 115 -26.68 -36.32 -0.17
CA GLY A 115 -27.73 -35.55 0.49
C GLY A 115 -27.21 -34.73 1.68
N ASN A 116 -25.98 -34.22 1.60
CA ASN A 116 -25.38 -33.40 2.63
C ASN A 116 -26.20 -32.10 2.83
N SER A 117 -26.55 -31.77 4.07
CA SER A 117 -27.33 -30.57 4.41
C SER A 117 -26.68 -29.26 3.96
N ASN A 118 -25.35 -29.25 3.81
CA ASN A 118 -24.57 -28.08 3.44
C ASN A 118 -24.34 -27.96 1.93
N TYR A 119 -24.88 -28.87 1.12
CA TYR A 119 -24.72 -28.83 -0.35
C TYR A 119 -25.08 -27.47 -0.94
N GLN A 120 -26.25 -26.92 -0.58
CA GLN A 120 -26.72 -25.67 -1.15
C GLN A 120 -25.78 -24.51 -0.82
N GLN A 121 -25.28 -24.46 0.42
CA GLN A 121 -24.30 -23.46 0.83
C GLN A 121 -23.01 -23.58 0.01
N MET A 122 -22.47 -24.81 -0.14
CA MET A 122 -21.26 -25.04 -0.94
C MET A 122 -21.45 -24.63 -2.41
N TYR A 123 -22.63 -24.90 -2.96
CA TYR A 123 -23.00 -24.52 -4.32
C TYR A 123 -23.04 -22.99 -4.47
N ASP A 124 -23.75 -22.31 -3.58
CA ASP A 124 -23.96 -20.86 -3.64
C ASP A 124 -22.65 -20.08 -3.41
N GLU A 125 -21.81 -20.55 -2.49
CA GLU A 125 -20.53 -19.92 -2.12
C GLU A 125 -19.39 -20.19 -3.12
N TYR A 126 -19.57 -21.12 -4.06
CA TYR A 126 -18.48 -21.53 -4.96
C TYR A 126 -18.00 -20.37 -5.85
N LEU A 127 -18.92 -19.57 -6.38
CA LEU A 127 -18.59 -18.45 -7.28
C LEU A 127 -18.62 -17.08 -6.58
N GLN A 128 -18.90 -17.03 -5.28
CA GLN A 128 -18.87 -15.76 -4.54
C GLN A 128 -17.43 -15.23 -4.42
N PRO A 129 -17.23 -13.90 -4.53
CA PRO A 129 -15.98 -13.27 -4.17
C PRO A 129 -15.57 -13.59 -2.73
N LYS A 130 -14.26 -13.74 -2.53
CA LYS A 130 -13.59 -14.06 -1.27
C LYS A 130 -12.36 -13.17 -1.12
N GLU A 131 -11.82 -13.11 0.09
CA GLU A 131 -10.66 -12.29 0.43
C GLU A 131 -9.47 -13.16 0.83
N MET A 132 -8.28 -12.87 0.30
CA MET A 132 -7.00 -13.29 0.87
C MET A 132 -6.36 -12.07 1.52
N ASN A 133 -6.10 -12.14 2.82
CA ASN A 133 -5.56 -11.04 3.61
C ASN A 133 -4.14 -11.40 4.09
N PHE A 134 -3.22 -10.44 3.98
CA PHE A 134 -1.82 -10.59 4.34
C PHE A 134 -1.37 -9.39 5.18
N TYR A 135 -0.47 -9.63 6.12
CA TYR A 135 0.26 -8.59 6.84
C TYR A 135 1.74 -8.72 6.48
N LEU A 136 2.26 -7.75 5.75
CA LEU A 136 3.54 -7.85 5.05
C LEU A 136 4.43 -6.66 5.35
N LYS A 137 5.74 -6.89 5.19
CA LYS A 137 6.74 -5.84 5.10
C LYS A 137 7.45 -5.93 3.75
N ALA A 138 7.61 -4.80 3.08
CA ALA A 138 8.45 -4.66 1.89
C ALA A 138 9.69 -3.83 2.22
N VAL A 139 10.84 -4.23 1.69
CA VAL A 139 12.08 -3.47 1.77
C VAL A 139 12.54 -3.17 0.36
N ILE A 140 12.67 -1.88 0.03
CA ILE A 140 13.25 -1.38 -1.22
C ILE A 140 14.73 -1.06 -0.96
N ASP A 141 15.63 -1.74 -1.65
CA ASP A 141 17.07 -1.49 -1.53
C ASP A 141 17.57 -0.34 -2.42
N GLU A 142 18.86 0.00 -2.32
CA GLU A 142 19.52 1.03 -3.13
C GLU A 142 19.45 0.80 -4.66
N ASN A 143 19.13 -0.42 -5.10
CA ASN A 143 19.00 -0.81 -6.50
C ASN A 143 17.54 -0.84 -6.97
N ASP A 144 16.60 -0.31 -6.17
CA ASP A 144 15.15 -0.39 -6.39
C ASP A 144 14.60 -1.84 -6.40
N SER A 145 15.31 -2.81 -5.81
CA SER A 145 14.82 -4.18 -5.66
C SER A 145 13.93 -4.29 -4.43
N ILE A 146 12.81 -5.00 -4.57
CA ILE A 146 11.84 -5.23 -3.49
C ILE A 146 11.99 -6.65 -2.93
N THR A 147 12.18 -6.74 -1.62
CA THR A 147 12.14 -7.99 -0.85
C THR A 147 10.94 -7.98 0.09
N LEU A 148 10.15 -9.05 0.09
CA LEU A 148 8.99 -9.21 0.96
C LEU A 148 9.31 -10.02 2.20
N TYR A 149 8.63 -9.69 3.29
CA TYR A 149 8.66 -10.41 4.55
C TYR A 149 7.25 -10.60 5.09
N SER A 150 7.03 -11.71 5.78
CA SER A 150 5.80 -11.97 6.54
C SER A 150 6.11 -12.13 8.03
N ASN A 151 5.13 -11.80 8.88
CA ASN A 151 5.27 -12.02 10.31
C ASN A 151 4.97 -13.48 10.64
N VAL A 152 5.97 -14.21 11.11
CA VAL A 152 5.83 -15.63 11.48
C VAL A 152 5.56 -15.84 12.97
N SER A 153 5.65 -14.77 13.78
CA SER A 153 5.49 -14.89 15.22
C SER A 153 4.01 -14.84 15.63
N PRO A 154 3.54 -15.79 16.46
CA PRO A 154 2.19 -15.74 17.01
C PRO A 154 1.99 -14.60 18.02
N ILE A 155 3.08 -14.09 18.61
CA ILE A 155 3.07 -13.00 19.59
C ILE A 155 4.24 -12.05 19.29
N GLY A 156 3.93 -10.81 18.94
CA GLY A 156 4.92 -9.82 18.56
C GLY A 156 5.20 -9.85 17.06
N VAL A 157 6.43 -9.49 16.68
CA VAL A 157 6.83 -9.34 15.27
C VAL A 157 8.16 -10.06 15.06
N GLU A 158 8.14 -11.02 14.14
CA GLU A 158 9.33 -11.70 13.62
C GLU A 158 9.18 -11.77 12.11
N TRP A 159 9.96 -10.96 11.40
CA TRP A 159 9.92 -10.86 9.95
C TRP A 159 10.80 -11.93 9.32
N GLU A 160 10.21 -12.81 8.52
CA GLU A 160 10.94 -13.75 7.66
C GLU A 160 10.67 -13.44 6.19
N GLU A 161 11.73 -13.52 5.37
CA GLU A 161 11.63 -13.31 3.93
C GLU A 161 10.63 -14.29 3.32
N THR A 162 9.77 -13.81 2.44
CA THR A 162 8.73 -14.61 1.81
C THR A 162 8.51 -14.23 0.35
N LYS A 163 7.81 -15.09 -0.36
CA LYS A 163 7.27 -14.86 -1.70
C LYS A 163 5.77 -15.13 -1.64
N MET A 164 5.00 -14.50 -2.53
CA MET A 164 3.56 -14.78 -2.62
C MET A 164 3.26 -16.27 -2.84
N SER A 165 4.17 -17.00 -3.51
CA SER A 165 4.06 -18.45 -3.72
C SER A 165 4.11 -19.28 -2.43
N ASP A 166 4.70 -18.77 -1.36
CA ASP A 166 4.82 -19.49 -0.09
C ASP A 166 3.46 -19.66 0.60
N PHE A 167 2.47 -18.83 0.23
CA PHE A 167 1.09 -18.93 0.68
C PHE A 167 0.25 -19.95 -0.10
N ILE A 168 0.83 -20.65 -1.08
CA ILE A 168 0.19 -21.77 -1.76
C ILE A 168 0.64 -23.06 -1.10
N LEU A 169 -0.33 -23.85 -0.63
CA LEU A 169 -0.07 -25.22 -0.19
C LEU A 169 0.44 -26.05 -1.38
N SER A 170 1.74 -26.27 -1.46
CA SER A 170 2.31 -27.26 -2.38
C SER A 170 1.90 -28.66 -1.96
N LYS A 171 1.53 -29.51 -2.92
CA LYS A 171 1.29 -30.94 -2.71
C LYS A 171 2.57 -31.72 -2.49
#